data_AF-A0A7X5KPQ2-F1
#
_entry.id   AF-A0A7X5KPQ2-F1
#
_cell.length_a   1.000
_cell.length_b   1.000
_cell.length_c   1.000
_cell.angle_alpha   90.00
_cell.angle_beta   90.00
_cell.angle_gamma   90.00
#
_symmetry.space_group_name_H-M   'P 1'
#
loop_
_entity.id
_entity.type
_entity.pdbx_description
1 polymer ?
#
loop_
_entity_poly.entity_id
_entity_poly.type
_entity_poly.pdbx_seq_one_letter_code
_entity_poly.pdbx_strand_id
1 'polypeptide(L)'
;GFDSIHDENVAAPLSRFLGDLDAQDALPKTILYVLNPKDNYVIGTMLGNFQGGGIPGKIQFGSGWWFCDQKEGMRDQMKALASLGLISRFVGMLTDSRSFLSYTRHEYFRRILCNLIGEWVENGEYPGDMEFLGSVVRDICYNNAVEYFDIEL
;
A
#
# COMPACT_ATOMS: atom_id res chain seq x y z
N GLY A 1 23.05 2.65 5.80
CA GLY A 1 23.25 4.06 6.21
C GLY A 1 24.22 4.83 5.31
N PHE A 2 24.80 4.15 4.31
CA PHE A 2 25.53 4.75 3.21
C PHE A 2 24.80 4.43 1.89
N ASP A 3 23.49 4.24 1.98
CA ASP A 3 22.60 3.77 0.92
C ASP A 3 21.62 4.90 0.62
N SER A 4 21.20 5.02 -0.63
CA SER A 4 20.29 6.06 -1.11
C SER A 4 19.33 5.51 -2.16
N ILE A 5 18.44 6.37 -2.64
CA ILE A 5 17.43 6.03 -3.64
C ILE A 5 18.10 5.87 -5.02
N HIS A 6 17.84 4.74 -5.68
CA HIS A 6 18.17 4.51 -7.10
C HIS A 6 17.03 4.99 -8.02
N ASP A 7 17.31 5.27 -9.28
CA ASP A 7 16.34 5.82 -10.25
C ASP A 7 16.30 5.10 -11.61
N GLU A 8 16.50 3.79 -11.64
CA GLU A 8 16.35 3.04 -12.89
C GLU A 8 14.87 2.89 -13.30
N ASN A 9 14.60 2.67 -14.58
CA ASN A 9 13.24 2.44 -15.07
C ASN A 9 12.83 0.99 -14.81
N VAL A 10 11.86 0.78 -13.91
CA VAL A 10 11.47 -0.56 -13.42
C VAL A 10 10.30 -1.20 -14.16
N ALA A 11 9.52 -0.43 -14.92
CA ALA A 11 8.23 -0.88 -15.48
C ALA A 11 8.34 -2.12 -16.37
N ALA A 12 9.22 -2.09 -17.38
CA ALA A 12 9.37 -3.17 -18.35
C ALA A 12 9.89 -4.48 -17.72
N PRO A 13 11.01 -4.49 -16.96
CA PRO A 13 11.48 -5.74 -16.35
C PRO A 13 10.49 -6.29 -15.32
N LEU A 14 9.82 -5.43 -14.54
CA LEU A 14 8.82 -5.86 -13.57
C LEU A 14 7.59 -6.47 -14.24
N SER A 15 7.05 -5.82 -15.28
CA SER A 15 5.90 -6.36 -16.01
C SER A 15 6.19 -7.72 -16.62
N ARG A 16 7.41 -7.91 -17.17
CA ARG A 16 7.82 -9.20 -17.73
C ARG A 16 7.93 -10.26 -16.65
N PHE A 17 8.57 -9.94 -15.52
CA PHE A 17 8.73 -10.88 -14.42
C PHE A 17 7.37 -11.34 -13.86
N LEU A 18 6.46 -10.40 -13.59
CA LEU A 18 5.12 -10.74 -13.11
C LEU A 18 4.30 -11.48 -14.17
N GLY A 19 4.40 -11.08 -15.43
CA GLY A 19 3.71 -11.74 -16.55
C GLY A 19 4.18 -13.16 -16.79
N ASP A 20 5.48 -13.43 -16.67
CA ASP A 20 6.03 -14.79 -16.81
C ASP A 20 5.52 -15.72 -15.70
N LEU A 21 5.33 -15.21 -14.48
CA LEU A 21 4.73 -15.97 -13.37
C LEU A 21 3.22 -16.18 -13.55
N ASP A 22 2.50 -15.13 -13.96
CA ASP A 22 1.05 -15.17 -14.15
C ASP A 22 0.65 -16.11 -15.30
N ALA A 23 1.42 -16.12 -16.40
CA ALA A 23 1.22 -17.02 -17.53
C ALA A 23 1.35 -18.52 -17.16
N GLN A 24 2.01 -18.81 -16.05
CA GLN A 24 2.18 -20.17 -15.51
C GLN A 24 1.21 -20.47 -14.35
N ASP A 25 0.25 -19.57 -14.07
CA ASP A 25 -0.63 -19.62 -12.89
C ASP A 25 0.17 -19.77 -11.56
N ALA A 26 1.36 -19.16 -11.53
CA ALA A 26 2.33 -19.29 -10.45
C ALA A 26 2.57 -17.98 -9.69
N LEU A 27 1.90 -16.87 -10.08
CA LEU A 27 2.03 -15.58 -9.40
C LEU A 27 1.31 -15.60 -8.05
N PRO A 28 2.02 -15.47 -6.90
CA PRO A 28 1.40 -15.51 -5.58
C PRO A 28 0.80 -14.14 -5.19
N LYS A 29 0.20 -14.09 -4.01
CA LYS A 29 -0.01 -12.84 -3.27
C LYS A 29 1.32 -12.06 -3.24
N THR A 30 1.32 -10.85 -3.78
CA THR A 30 2.55 -10.06 -4.00
C THR A 30 2.37 -8.63 -3.49
N ILE A 31 3.32 -8.11 -2.72
CA ILE A 31 3.37 -6.70 -2.32
C ILE A 31 4.57 -6.04 -2.98
N LEU A 32 4.34 -4.98 -3.74
CA LEU A 32 5.39 -4.20 -4.40
C LEU A 32 5.68 -2.93 -3.60
N TYR A 33 6.95 -2.70 -3.29
CA TYR A 33 7.42 -1.49 -2.60
C TYR A 33 8.28 -0.63 -3.52
N VAL A 34 8.18 0.67 -3.35
CA VAL A 34 8.96 1.67 -4.09
C VAL A 34 9.91 2.38 -3.13
N LEU A 35 11.17 2.48 -3.54
CA LEU A 35 12.15 3.32 -2.84
C LEU A 35 12.21 4.74 -3.44
N ASN A 36 11.92 4.85 -4.74
CA ASN A 36 11.86 6.12 -5.45
C ASN A 36 10.39 6.51 -5.68
N PRO A 37 9.87 7.59 -5.08
CA PRO A 37 8.47 7.97 -5.19
C PRO A 37 8.06 8.35 -6.63
N LYS A 38 9.02 8.58 -7.55
CA LYS A 38 8.72 8.76 -8.98
C LYS A 38 7.95 7.57 -9.56
N ASP A 39 8.15 6.38 -9.00
CA ASP A 39 7.57 5.13 -9.50
C ASP A 39 6.20 4.82 -8.85
N ASN A 40 5.66 5.70 -8.00
CA ASN A 40 4.36 5.47 -7.35
C ASN A 40 3.24 5.16 -8.35
N TYR A 41 3.14 5.93 -9.43
CA TYR A 41 2.11 5.72 -10.47
C TYR A 41 2.44 4.52 -11.37
N VAL A 42 3.73 4.25 -11.59
CA VAL A 42 4.19 3.07 -12.34
C VAL A 42 3.74 1.81 -11.61
N ILE A 43 4.05 1.71 -10.31
CA ILE A 43 3.66 0.56 -9.49
C ILE A 43 2.16 0.53 -9.27
N GLY A 44 1.52 1.67 -8.94
CA GLY A 44 0.08 1.74 -8.70
C GLY A 44 -0.76 1.23 -9.87
N THR A 45 -0.36 1.51 -11.11
CA THR A 45 -1.01 0.96 -12.30
C THR A 45 -0.60 -0.49 -12.61
N MET A 46 0.65 -0.89 -12.32
CA MET A 46 1.14 -2.25 -12.55
C MET A 46 0.31 -3.32 -11.84
N LEU A 47 -0.19 -3.03 -10.63
CA LEU A 47 -0.98 -3.99 -9.84
C LEU A 47 -2.20 -4.48 -10.59
N GLY A 48 -2.87 -3.57 -11.32
CA GLY A 48 -4.12 -3.83 -12.01
C GLY A 48 -4.01 -4.88 -13.10
N ASN A 49 -2.80 -5.07 -13.66
CA ASN A 49 -2.54 -6.06 -14.71
C ASN A 49 -2.62 -7.50 -14.21
N PHE A 50 -2.50 -7.73 -12.90
CA PHE A 50 -2.24 -9.06 -12.33
C PHE A 50 -3.13 -9.41 -11.12
N GLN A 51 -4.27 -8.72 -10.97
CA GLN A 51 -5.29 -9.11 -9.99
C GLN A 51 -6.01 -10.40 -10.42
N GLY A 52 -6.51 -11.20 -9.49
CA GLY A 52 -7.26 -12.42 -9.85
C GLY A 52 -7.42 -13.42 -8.70
N GLY A 53 -7.91 -14.62 -9.05
CA GLY A 53 -8.00 -15.76 -8.12
C GLY A 53 -9.03 -15.62 -7.00
N GLY A 54 -9.94 -14.65 -7.08
CA GLY A 54 -10.92 -14.37 -6.01
C GLY A 54 -10.32 -13.77 -4.73
N ILE A 55 -9.03 -13.41 -4.75
CA ILE A 55 -8.32 -12.84 -3.60
C ILE A 55 -8.48 -11.30 -3.64
N PRO A 56 -9.09 -10.67 -2.63
CA PRO A 56 -9.22 -9.22 -2.56
C PRO A 56 -7.84 -8.54 -2.54
N GLY A 57 -7.50 -7.84 -3.63
CA GLY A 57 -6.21 -7.18 -3.77
C GLY A 57 -5.03 -8.16 -3.74
N LYS A 58 -5.05 -9.20 -4.58
CA LYS A 58 -3.96 -10.18 -4.73
C LYS A 58 -2.58 -9.51 -4.88
N ILE A 59 -2.52 -8.41 -5.62
CA ILE A 59 -1.30 -7.62 -5.81
C ILE A 59 -1.47 -6.27 -5.10
N GLN A 60 -0.59 -5.97 -4.16
CA GLN A 60 -0.67 -4.82 -3.26
C GLN A 60 0.42 -3.79 -3.58
N PHE A 61 0.08 -2.51 -3.41
CA PHE A 61 1.06 -1.45 -3.28
C PHE A 61 1.44 -1.33 -1.81
N GLY A 62 2.68 -1.64 -1.46
CA GLY A 62 3.18 -1.48 -0.10
C GLY A 62 3.19 -0.03 0.37
N SER A 63 3.12 0.18 1.69
CA SER A 63 3.27 1.49 2.33
C SER A 63 4.58 2.18 1.91
N GLY A 64 4.66 3.51 2.11
CA GLY A 64 5.88 4.28 1.87
C GLY A 64 7.08 3.62 2.55
N TRP A 65 8.07 3.19 1.77
CA TRP A 65 9.18 2.37 2.26
C TRP A 65 10.42 3.20 2.57
N TRP A 66 11.08 2.88 3.68
CA TRP A 66 12.37 3.42 4.09
C TRP A 66 12.39 4.96 4.11
N PHE A 67 13.00 5.62 3.11
CA PHE A 67 13.05 7.08 3.02
C PHE A 67 11.66 7.71 2.82
N CYS A 68 10.72 6.92 2.30
CA CYS A 68 9.32 7.30 2.11
C CYS A 68 8.44 7.00 3.33
N ASP A 69 8.95 6.36 4.39
CA ASP A 69 8.21 6.14 5.65
C ASP A 69 8.22 7.40 6.53
N GLN A 70 7.59 8.45 6.00
CA GLN A 70 7.36 9.75 6.62
C GLN A 70 6.10 10.38 6.01
N LYS A 71 5.57 11.46 6.60
CA LYS A 71 4.26 12.03 6.26
C LYS A 71 4.00 12.22 4.77
N GLU A 72 4.90 12.88 4.05
CA GLU A 72 4.71 13.18 2.62
C GLU A 72 4.83 11.91 1.78
N GLY A 73 5.80 11.04 2.06
CA GLY A 73 5.97 9.78 1.33
C GLY A 73 4.78 8.84 1.49
N MET A 74 4.25 8.72 2.72
CA MET A 74 3.04 7.95 2.99
C MET A 74 1.80 8.58 2.32
N ARG A 75 1.66 9.90 2.34
CA ARG A 75 0.54 10.58 1.66
C ARG A 75 0.59 10.38 0.16
N ASP A 76 1.75 10.51 -0.45
CA ASP A 76 1.92 10.33 -1.90
C ASP A 76 1.65 8.89 -2.33
N GLN A 77 2.12 7.91 -1.55
CA GLN A 77 1.84 6.50 -1.78
C GLN A 77 0.34 6.20 -1.64
N MET A 78 -0.31 6.64 -0.56
CA MET A 78 -1.74 6.39 -0.33
C MET A 78 -2.62 7.10 -1.36
N LYS A 79 -2.27 8.31 -1.80
CA LYS A 79 -2.97 9.00 -2.89
C LYS A 79 -2.84 8.26 -4.21
N ALA A 80 -1.65 7.79 -4.56
CA ALA A 80 -1.47 6.98 -5.76
C ALA A 80 -2.29 5.68 -5.69
N LEU A 81 -2.28 4.97 -4.56
CA LEU A 81 -3.08 3.77 -4.36
C LEU A 81 -4.59 4.06 -4.42
N ALA A 82 -5.06 5.14 -3.82
CA ALA A 82 -6.47 5.53 -3.85
C ALA A 82 -6.95 5.90 -5.27
N SER A 83 -6.11 6.57 -6.05
CA SER A 83 -6.44 6.99 -7.42
C SER A 83 -6.40 5.84 -8.43
N LEU A 84 -5.51 4.86 -8.24
CA LEU A 84 -5.20 3.83 -9.24
C LEU A 84 -5.69 2.43 -8.85
N GLY A 85 -6.11 2.25 -7.59
CA GLY A 85 -6.52 0.97 -7.03
C GLY A 85 -7.63 1.13 -6.00
N LEU A 86 -7.65 0.23 -5.00
CA LEU A 86 -8.67 0.20 -3.95
C LEU A 86 -8.02 0.39 -2.57
N ILE A 87 -7.99 1.64 -2.08
CA ILE A 87 -7.40 1.95 -0.77
C ILE A 87 -8.07 1.17 0.38
N SER A 88 -9.35 0.82 0.26
CA SER A 88 -10.06 0.01 1.27
C SER A 88 -9.53 -1.42 1.40
N ARG A 89 -8.79 -1.93 0.41
CA ARG A 89 -8.14 -3.25 0.42
C ARG A 89 -6.65 -3.18 0.71
N PHE A 90 -6.14 -2.01 1.09
CA PHE A 90 -4.73 -1.85 1.43
C PHE A 90 -4.38 -2.64 2.69
N VAL A 91 -3.33 -3.46 2.61
CA VAL A 91 -2.82 -4.26 3.76
C VAL A 91 -2.16 -3.40 4.85
N GLY A 92 -1.93 -2.12 4.59
CA GLY A 92 -1.54 -1.15 5.61
C GLY A 92 -0.05 -1.14 5.93
N MET A 93 0.25 -0.93 7.21
CA MET A 93 1.56 -0.51 7.70
C MET A 93 2.41 -1.66 8.24
N LEU A 94 3.72 -1.55 8.07
CA LEU A 94 4.75 -2.35 8.74
C LEU A 94 5.88 -1.42 9.20
N THR A 95 6.61 -1.79 10.25
CA THR A 95 7.65 -0.92 10.80
C THR A 95 8.96 -0.94 10.01
N ASP A 96 9.25 -2.05 9.31
CA ASP A 96 10.54 -2.36 8.67
C ASP A 96 11.74 -1.96 9.54
N SER A 97 11.65 -2.28 10.84
CA SER A 97 12.59 -1.78 11.84
C SER A 97 13.17 -2.90 12.69
N ARG A 98 14.46 -2.75 13.00
CA ARG A 98 15.17 -3.54 14.01
C ARG A 98 14.99 -3.02 15.45
N SER A 99 14.21 -1.95 15.64
CA SER A 99 14.01 -1.31 16.96
C SER A 99 12.68 -1.74 17.57
N PHE A 100 12.70 -2.19 18.83
CA PHE A 100 11.48 -2.46 19.61
C PHE A 100 10.63 -1.22 19.88
N LEU A 101 11.19 -0.02 19.74
CA LEU A 101 10.46 1.24 19.91
C LEU A 101 9.76 1.72 18.63
N SER A 102 9.84 0.94 17.55
CA SER A 102 9.34 1.36 16.23
C SER A 102 7.83 1.28 16.08
N TYR A 103 7.09 0.70 17.04
CA TYR A 103 5.63 0.58 16.94
C TYR A 103 4.90 1.93 16.88
N THR A 104 5.52 3.02 17.33
CA THR A 104 5.01 4.39 17.13
C THR A 104 4.92 4.79 15.65
N ARG A 105 5.62 4.11 14.74
CA ARG A 105 5.42 4.25 13.28
C ARG A 105 4.01 3.87 12.86
N HIS A 106 3.39 2.86 13.49
CA HIS A 106 1.98 2.54 13.24
C HIS A 106 1.06 3.66 13.72
N GLU A 107 1.31 4.27 14.88
CA GLU A 107 0.53 5.43 15.32
C GLU A 107 0.65 6.58 14.32
N TYR A 108 1.87 6.86 13.86
CA TYR A 108 2.15 7.91 12.89
C TYR A 108 1.40 7.67 11.57
N PHE A 109 1.50 6.46 11.01
CA PHE A 109 0.73 6.04 9.83
C PHE A 109 -0.77 6.21 10.03
N ARG A 110 -1.33 5.73 11.15
CA ARG A 110 -2.77 5.79 11.44
C ARG A 110 -3.28 7.22 11.49
N ARG A 111 -2.52 8.13 12.11
CA ARG A 111 -2.86 9.57 12.14
C ARG A 111 -2.87 10.17 10.74
N ILE A 112 -1.89 9.82 9.89
CA ILE A 112 -1.82 10.31 8.52
C ILE A 112 -2.98 9.76 7.67
N LEU A 113 -3.30 8.46 7.79
CA LEU A 113 -4.43 7.82 7.11
C LEU A 113 -5.76 8.48 7.49
N CYS A 114 -6.05 8.59 8.80
CA CYS A 114 -7.29 9.21 9.27
C CYS A 114 -7.40 10.67 8.85
N ASN A 115 -6.29 11.42 8.88
CA ASN A 115 -6.29 12.81 8.42
C ASN A 115 -6.49 12.91 6.90
N LEU A 116 -5.90 12.02 6.10
CA LEU A 116 -6.09 12.01 4.65
C LEU A 116 -7.55 11.73 4.27
N ILE A 117 -8.17 10.72 4.88
CA ILE A 117 -9.58 10.40 4.69
C ILE A 117 -10.47 11.55 5.19
N GLY A 118 -10.16 12.11 6.35
CA GLY A 118 -10.89 13.24 6.92
C GLY A 118 -10.86 14.48 6.01
N GLU A 119 -9.70 14.81 5.44
CA GLU A 119 -9.56 15.88 4.44
C GLU A 119 -10.47 15.67 3.23
N TRP A 120 -10.55 14.45 2.69
CA TRP A 120 -11.45 14.14 1.56
C TRP A 120 -12.92 14.31 1.94
N VAL A 121 -13.31 13.95 3.16
CA VAL A 121 -14.67 14.12 3.66
C VAL A 121 -15.01 15.60 3.84
N GLU A 122 -14.14 16.36 4.51
CA GLU A 122 -14.34 17.79 4.76
C GLU A 122 -14.41 18.61 3.47
N ASN A 123 -13.65 18.21 2.44
CA ASN A 123 -13.69 18.82 1.12
C ASN A 123 -14.91 18.42 0.28
N GLY A 124 -15.74 17.46 0.74
CA GLY A 124 -16.87 16.93 -0.04
C GLY A 124 -16.46 16.00 -1.18
N GLU A 125 -15.22 15.47 -1.15
CA GLU A 125 -14.69 14.51 -2.12
C GLU A 125 -15.10 13.07 -1.78
N TYR A 126 -15.44 12.81 -0.52
CA TYR A 126 -15.86 11.50 -0.02
C TYR A 126 -17.04 11.59 0.97
N PRO A 127 -17.99 10.63 0.99
CA PRO A 127 -19.10 10.68 1.94
C PRO A 127 -18.64 10.57 3.40
N GLY A 128 -19.19 11.42 4.26
CA GLY A 128 -18.96 11.39 5.72
C GLY A 128 -19.72 10.28 6.46
N ASP A 129 -19.78 9.07 5.91
CA ASP A 129 -20.39 7.91 6.56
C ASP A 129 -19.40 7.32 7.58
N MET A 130 -19.56 7.68 8.84
CA MET A 130 -18.64 7.29 9.91
C MET A 130 -18.62 5.78 10.18
N GLU A 131 -19.71 5.05 9.90
CA GLU A 131 -19.75 3.61 10.10
C GLU A 131 -18.89 2.90 9.05
N PHE A 132 -19.10 3.27 7.79
CA PHE A 132 -18.32 2.77 6.66
C PHE A 132 -16.84 3.20 6.74
N LEU A 133 -16.57 4.47 7.01
CA LEU A 133 -15.19 4.96 7.16
C LEU A 133 -14.47 4.29 8.33
N GLY A 134 -15.20 4.07 9.43
CA GLY A 134 -14.68 3.35 10.59
C GLY A 134 -14.35 1.88 10.30
N SER A 135 -15.08 1.20 9.39
CA SER A 135 -14.70 -0.14 8.93
C SER A 135 -13.45 -0.08 8.05
N VAL A 136 -13.41 0.81 7.05
CA VAL A 136 -12.24 0.97 6.17
C VAL A 136 -10.96 1.24 6.95
N VAL A 137 -11.01 2.15 7.93
CA VAL A 137 -9.83 2.46 8.76
C VAL A 137 -9.41 1.23 9.58
N ARG A 138 -10.34 0.49 10.19
CA ARG A 138 -10.02 -0.73 10.95
C ARG A 138 -9.40 -1.81 10.05
N ASP A 139 -9.91 -1.95 8.84
CA ASP A 139 -9.43 -2.93 7.87
C ASP A 139 -7.99 -2.63 7.46
N ILE A 140 -7.70 -1.38 7.07
CA ILE A 140 -6.32 -0.95 6.72
C ILE A 140 -5.39 -1.04 7.94
N CYS A 141 -5.89 -0.79 9.15
CA CYS A 141 -5.07 -0.82 10.36
C CYS A 141 -4.71 -2.23 10.84
N TYR A 142 -5.46 -3.26 10.42
CA TYR A 142 -5.31 -4.61 10.95
C TYR A 142 -5.93 -5.70 10.06
N ASN A 143 -7.26 -5.67 9.83
CA ASN A 143 -7.99 -6.83 9.30
C ASN A 143 -7.51 -7.25 7.91
N ASN A 144 -7.23 -6.30 7.02
CA ASN A 144 -6.73 -6.60 5.68
C ASN A 144 -5.41 -7.37 5.73
N ALA A 145 -4.49 -7.01 6.63
CA ALA A 145 -3.24 -7.74 6.78
C ALA A 145 -3.47 -9.16 7.32
N VAL A 146 -4.32 -9.30 8.35
CA VAL A 146 -4.67 -10.61 8.92
C VAL A 146 -5.24 -11.54 7.86
N GLU A 147 -6.22 -11.06 7.08
CA GLU A 147 -6.83 -11.82 5.98
C GLU A 147 -5.83 -12.09 4.85
N TYR A 148 -5.04 -11.08 4.45
CA TYR A 148 -4.10 -11.22 3.34
C TYR A 148 -2.94 -12.18 3.65
N PHE A 149 -2.53 -12.30 4.90
CA PHE A 149 -1.45 -13.21 5.30
C PHE A 149 -1.94 -14.52 5.92
N ASP A 150 -3.26 -14.74 6.00
CA ASP A 150 -3.87 -15.90 6.66
C ASP A 150 -3.34 -16.08 8.09
N ILE A 151 -3.24 -14.98 8.86
CA ILE A 151 -2.68 -15.00 10.22
C ILE A 151 -3.67 -15.65 11.18
N GLU A 152 -3.29 -16.81 11.73
CA GLU A 152 -3.98 -17.40 12.89
C GLU A 152 -3.60 -16.63 14.16
N LEU A 153 -4.62 -16.17 14.91
CA LEU A 153 -4.47 -15.37 16.13
C LEU A 153 -4.71 -16.19 17.41
#